data_AF-A0A959TW62-F1
#
_entry.id   AF-A0A959TW62-F1
#
_cell.length_a   1.000
_cell.length_b   1.000
_cell.length_c   1.000
_cell.angle_alpha   90.00
_cell.angle_beta   90.00
_cell.angle_gamma   90.00
#
_symmetry.space_group_name_H-M   'P 1'
#
loop_
_entity.id
_entity.type
_entity.pdbx_description
1 polymer ?
#
loop_
_entity_poly.entity_id
_entity_poly.type
_entity_poly.pdbx_seq_one_letter_code
_entity_poly.pdbx_strand_id
1 'polypeptide(L)'
;ERVLCDEVRALKDRVDWPCELHTRFNRTNMGLRLGVSSAIDWFFEHEEEGIVLEDDTLPVPSFFRFCQELLERYRDDNRIWVVMGNNLMDEWKGARDGDYWFSAHGYGAPWGWASWRRAWSHYDVTMAQWPELKRSQALKDFYLNRDERREVNMIFDLVHSGQMNSWSYQFDITRITNQAVNILPEQNLITNIGFGEDGTHTVRRRDRRNKDTAADIRFPLNHPGRIHVDRERDEKYFMRYINTPGLERFKWWVKDHLPGGDENIIVRTVSSVRKKLGVR
;
A
#
# COMPACT_ATOMS: atom_id res chain seq x y z
N GLU A 1 24.73 -6.98 12.27
CA GLU A 1 23.87 -7.61 11.23
C GLU A 1 23.71 -9.11 11.47
N ARG A 2 24.73 -9.96 11.28
CA ARG A 2 24.60 -11.42 11.45
C ARG A 2 23.90 -11.87 12.73
N VAL A 3 24.28 -11.30 13.88
CA VAL A 3 23.66 -11.61 15.18
C VAL A 3 22.15 -11.34 15.16
N LEU A 4 21.73 -10.17 14.68
CA LEU A 4 20.31 -9.80 14.57
C LEU A 4 19.56 -10.73 13.60
N CYS A 5 20.17 -11.11 12.48
CA CYS A 5 19.57 -12.09 11.57
C CYS A 5 19.38 -13.46 12.23
N ASP A 6 20.35 -13.90 13.02
CA ASP A 6 20.28 -15.19 13.71
C ASP A 6 19.23 -15.15 14.85
N GLU A 7 19.07 -14.02 15.55
CA GLU A 7 17.98 -13.78 16.52
C GLU A 7 16.59 -13.87 15.87
N VAL A 8 16.38 -13.24 14.72
CA VAL A 8 15.11 -13.32 13.97
C VAL A 8 14.85 -14.74 13.48
N ARG A 9 15.87 -15.44 12.99
CA ARG A 9 15.74 -16.84 12.54
C ARG A 9 15.33 -17.79 13.65
N ALA A 10 15.78 -17.52 14.89
CA ALA A 10 15.42 -18.32 16.06
C ALA A 10 13.94 -18.15 16.48
N LEU A 11 13.25 -17.10 16.02
CA LEU A 11 11.82 -16.92 16.31
C LEU A 11 10.96 -18.07 15.78
N LYS A 12 11.41 -18.77 14.72
CA LYS A 12 10.72 -19.96 14.20
C LYS A 12 10.57 -21.05 15.27
N ASP A 13 11.52 -21.16 16.19
CA ASP A 13 11.55 -22.18 17.23
C ASP A 13 10.57 -21.87 18.38
N ARG A 14 9.95 -20.67 18.35
CA ARG A 14 8.89 -20.24 19.28
C ARG A 14 7.49 -20.56 18.78
N VAL A 15 7.35 -21.09 17.57
CA VAL A 15 6.06 -21.54 17.02
C VAL A 15 5.69 -22.85 17.74
N ASP A 16 4.77 -22.75 18.70
CA ASP A 16 4.39 -23.86 19.60
C ASP A 16 2.94 -24.35 19.40
N TRP A 17 2.19 -23.74 18.48
CA TRP A 17 0.85 -24.15 18.10
C TRP A 17 0.88 -25.19 16.96
N PRO A 18 -0.16 -26.03 16.82
CA PRO A 18 -0.19 -27.08 15.80
C PRO A 18 -0.32 -26.48 14.39
N CYS A 19 0.79 -26.39 13.65
CA CYS A 19 0.83 -26.02 12.25
C CYS A 19 1.99 -26.70 11.51
N GLU A 20 1.92 -26.75 10.18
CA GLU A 20 3.07 -27.08 9.34
C GLU A 20 3.91 -25.80 9.12
N LEU A 21 5.18 -25.85 9.53
CA LEU A 21 6.08 -24.69 9.45
C LEU A 21 7.10 -24.88 8.32
N HIS A 22 6.96 -24.06 7.28
CA HIS A 22 7.95 -23.93 6.23
C HIS A 22 8.74 -22.64 6.40
N THR A 23 10.06 -22.71 6.27
CA THR A 23 10.94 -21.53 6.37
C THR A 23 11.83 -21.40 5.14
N ARG A 24 11.93 -20.19 4.61
CA ARG A 24 12.89 -19.83 3.56
C ARG A 24 13.78 -18.68 4.04
N PHE A 25 15.09 -18.91 4.07
CA PHE A 25 16.08 -17.88 4.42
C PHE A 25 16.94 -17.53 3.22
N ASN A 26 16.97 -16.24 2.86
CA ASN A 26 17.86 -15.75 1.82
C ASN A 26 19.31 -15.72 2.33
N ARG A 27 20.26 -16.05 1.45
CA ARG A 27 21.71 -16.05 1.76
C ARG A 27 22.28 -14.63 1.85
N THR A 28 21.69 -13.70 1.13
CA THR A 28 22.09 -12.29 1.05
C THR A 28 20.86 -11.39 1.15
N ASN A 29 21.05 -10.14 1.55
CA ASN A 29 19.99 -9.14 1.50
C ASN A 29 19.61 -8.88 0.04
N MET A 30 18.34 -9.09 -0.31
CA MET A 30 17.80 -8.92 -1.66
C MET A 30 17.11 -7.56 -1.86
N GLY A 31 17.10 -6.71 -0.84
CA GLY A 31 16.35 -5.46 -0.81
C GLY A 31 14.84 -5.68 -0.82
N LEU A 32 14.09 -4.59 -0.71
CA LEU A 32 12.62 -4.65 -0.60
C LEU A 32 11.96 -5.24 -1.86
N ARG A 33 12.40 -4.79 -3.05
CA ARG A 33 11.78 -5.16 -4.33
C ARG A 33 11.84 -6.67 -4.57
N LEU A 34 13.03 -7.27 -4.55
CA LEU A 34 13.23 -8.69 -4.87
C LEU A 34 13.05 -9.59 -3.63
N GLY A 35 13.36 -9.07 -2.45
CA GLY A 35 13.20 -9.80 -1.20
C GLY A 35 11.74 -10.15 -0.94
N VAL A 36 10.84 -9.16 -1.03
CA VAL A 36 9.41 -9.39 -0.76
C VAL A 36 8.74 -10.12 -1.91
N SER A 37 8.92 -9.68 -3.16
CA SER A 37 8.28 -10.34 -4.30
C SER A 37 8.64 -11.83 -4.40
N SER A 38 9.92 -12.17 -4.26
CA SER A 38 10.31 -13.59 -4.30
C SER A 38 9.78 -14.39 -3.11
N ALA A 39 9.60 -13.79 -1.94
CA ALA A 39 8.99 -14.47 -0.80
C ALA A 39 7.51 -14.79 -1.06
N ILE A 40 6.79 -13.86 -1.71
CA ILE A 40 5.40 -14.06 -2.12
C ILE A 40 5.30 -15.08 -3.26
N ASP A 41 6.24 -15.08 -4.22
CA ASP A 41 6.34 -16.14 -5.24
C ASP A 41 6.43 -17.51 -4.59
N TRP A 42 7.37 -17.66 -3.65
CA TRP A 42 7.55 -18.92 -2.92
C TRP A 42 6.32 -19.30 -2.11
N PHE A 43 5.63 -18.35 -1.49
CA PHE A 43 4.37 -18.62 -0.80
C PHE A 43 3.31 -19.19 -1.76
N PHE A 44 3.09 -18.54 -2.91
CA PHE A 44 2.11 -18.98 -3.90
C PHE A 44 2.55 -20.15 -4.78
N GLU A 45 3.82 -20.58 -4.75
CA GLU A 45 4.22 -21.88 -5.30
C GLU A 45 3.60 -23.04 -4.49
N HIS A 46 3.37 -22.84 -3.19
CA HIS A 46 2.89 -23.88 -2.27
C HIS A 46 1.39 -23.73 -2.01
N GLU A 47 0.88 -22.51 -1.86
CA GLU A 47 -0.51 -22.24 -1.47
C GLU A 47 -1.33 -21.59 -2.60
N GLU A 48 -2.62 -21.88 -2.66
CA GLU A 48 -3.54 -21.26 -3.64
C GLU A 48 -4.01 -19.87 -3.19
N GLU A 49 -4.01 -19.62 -1.88
CA GLU A 49 -4.43 -18.38 -1.25
C GLU A 49 -3.85 -18.26 0.16
N GLY A 50 -3.87 -17.05 0.72
CA GLY A 50 -3.66 -16.87 2.15
C GLY A 50 -3.20 -15.47 2.52
N ILE A 51 -2.64 -15.33 3.71
CA ILE A 51 -2.36 -14.07 4.38
C ILE A 51 -0.86 -13.77 4.36
N VAL A 52 -0.51 -12.53 4.02
CA VAL A 52 0.86 -12.00 4.05
C VAL A 52 0.94 -10.91 5.12
N LEU A 53 1.88 -11.09 6.05
CA LEU A 53 2.20 -10.15 7.13
C LEU A 53 3.68 -9.78 7.07
N GLU A 54 3.97 -8.48 7.19
CA GLU A 54 5.32 -7.96 7.42
C GLU A 54 5.58 -7.90 8.93
N ASP A 55 6.85 -7.86 9.34
CA ASP A 55 7.27 -7.89 10.75
C ASP A 55 6.77 -6.68 11.57
N ASP A 56 6.44 -5.58 10.89
CA ASP A 56 5.93 -4.35 11.48
C ASP A 56 4.39 -4.23 11.40
N THR A 57 3.69 -5.31 11.07
CA THR A 57 2.22 -5.34 10.97
C THR A 57 1.61 -6.17 12.09
N LEU A 58 0.89 -5.53 13.01
CA LEU A 58 0.25 -6.17 14.16
C LEU A 58 -1.26 -6.31 13.93
N PRO A 59 -1.77 -7.51 13.57
CA PRO A 59 -3.20 -7.73 13.37
C PRO A 59 -3.99 -7.85 14.68
N VAL A 60 -5.24 -7.39 14.67
CA VAL A 60 -6.24 -7.79 15.68
C VAL A 60 -6.75 -9.21 15.40
N PRO A 61 -7.22 -9.98 16.39
CA PRO A 61 -7.65 -11.36 16.19
C PRO A 61 -8.68 -11.56 15.07
N SER A 62 -9.65 -10.65 14.93
CA SER A 62 -10.69 -10.74 13.89
C SER A 62 -10.16 -10.64 12.47
N PHE A 63 -8.95 -10.10 12.25
CA PHE A 63 -8.31 -9.99 10.94
C PHE A 63 -8.22 -11.35 10.23
N PHE A 64 -7.80 -12.39 10.94
CA PHE A 64 -7.61 -13.72 10.36
C PHE A 64 -8.93 -14.31 9.86
N ARG A 65 -10.01 -14.19 10.66
CA ARG A 65 -11.34 -14.65 10.27
C ARG A 65 -11.94 -13.79 9.15
N PHE A 66 -11.68 -12.49 9.15
CA PHE A 66 -12.07 -11.59 8.08
C PHE A 66 -11.43 -11.99 6.74
N CYS A 67 -10.12 -12.22 6.73
CA CYS A 67 -9.41 -12.72 5.55
C CYS A 67 -9.93 -14.09 5.11
N GLN A 68 -10.08 -15.04 6.03
CA GLN A 68 -10.58 -16.39 5.70
C GLN A 68 -11.96 -16.35 5.03
N GLU A 69 -12.90 -15.60 5.59
CA GLU A 69 -14.26 -15.51 5.06
C GLU A 69 -14.29 -14.86 3.66
N LEU A 70 -13.45 -13.86 3.42
CA LEU A 70 -13.37 -13.17 2.12
C LEU A 70 -12.55 -13.91 1.08
N LEU A 71 -11.51 -14.65 1.48
CA LEU A 71 -10.77 -15.56 0.62
C LEU A 71 -11.70 -16.64 0.07
N GLU A 72 -12.49 -17.28 0.94
CA GLU A 72 -13.51 -18.25 0.55
C GLU A 72 -14.57 -17.63 -0.36
N ARG A 73 -15.14 -16.48 0.03
CA ARG A 73 -16.24 -15.84 -0.71
C ARG A 73 -15.85 -15.40 -2.13
N TYR A 74 -14.63 -14.90 -2.31
CA TYR A 74 -14.17 -14.33 -3.58
C TYR A 74 -13.14 -15.22 -4.30
N ARG A 75 -13.03 -16.50 -3.90
CA ARG A 75 -12.10 -17.49 -4.48
C ARG A 75 -12.12 -17.49 -6.00
N ASP A 76 -13.30 -17.50 -6.59
CA ASP A 76 -13.49 -17.57 -8.05
C ASP A 76 -13.81 -16.22 -8.72
N ASP A 77 -13.87 -15.12 -7.95
CA ASP A 77 -14.15 -13.80 -8.49
C ASP A 77 -12.87 -13.07 -8.92
N ASN A 78 -12.51 -13.23 -10.19
CA ASN A 78 -11.31 -12.64 -10.79
C ASN A 78 -11.25 -11.10 -10.74
N ARG A 79 -12.35 -10.42 -10.37
CA ARG A 79 -12.35 -8.98 -10.16
C ARG A 79 -11.68 -8.57 -8.85
N ILE A 80 -11.62 -9.47 -7.86
CA ILE A 80 -11.07 -9.20 -6.53
C ILE A 80 -9.68 -9.78 -6.43
N TRP A 81 -8.70 -8.94 -6.08
CA TRP A 81 -7.29 -9.33 -6.02
C TRP A 81 -6.70 -9.29 -4.63
N VAL A 82 -7.13 -8.36 -3.79
CA VAL A 82 -6.53 -8.15 -2.48
C VAL A 82 -7.61 -7.96 -1.43
N VAL A 83 -7.48 -8.65 -0.30
CA VAL A 83 -8.20 -8.35 0.94
C VAL A 83 -7.23 -7.60 1.84
N MET A 84 -7.41 -6.30 2.00
CA MET A 84 -6.57 -5.47 2.87
C MET A 84 -6.98 -5.68 4.34
N GLY A 85 -6.02 -5.58 5.25
CA GLY A 85 -6.25 -5.57 6.70
C GLY A 85 -6.35 -4.16 7.26
N ASN A 86 -5.62 -3.20 6.68
CA ASN A 86 -5.65 -1.84 7.16
C ASN A 86 -6.72 -0.98 6.49
N ASN A 87 -7.26 -0.03 7.26
CA ASN A 87 -8.10 1.04 6.77
C ASN A 87 -7.61 2.39 7.31
N LEU A 88 -6.91 3.14 6.47
CA LEU A 88 -6.44 4.50 6.79
C LEU A 88 -7.52 5.58 6.61
N MET A 89 -8.70 5.20 6.13
CA MET A 89 -9.83 6.07 5.78
C MET A 89 -11.00 5.95 6.75
N ASP A 90 -10.78 5.43 7.96
CA ASP A 90 -11.78 5.29 9.03
C ASP A 90 -12.56 6.58 9.35
N GLU A 91 -11.95 7.75 9.13
CA GLU A 91 -12.58 9.08 9.28
C GLU A 91 -13.58 9.43 8.16
N TRP A 92 -13.49 8.79 6.99
CA TRP A 92 -14.39 9.00 5.86
C TRP A 92 -15.30 7.79 5.66
N LYS A 93 -16.46 7.83 6.31
CA LYS A 93 -17.47 6.79 6.17
C LYS A 93 -18.20 6.96 4.84
N GLY A 94 -18.19 5.93 4.00
CA GLY A 94 -19.06 5.86 2.82
C GLY A 94 -20.46 5.36 3.18
N ALA A 95 -21.24 4.99 2.16
CA ALA A 95 -22.49 4.26 2.38
C ALA A 95 -22.17 2.93 3.08
N ARG A 96 -22.76 2.69 4.25
CA ARG A 96 -22.56 1.46 5.02
C ARG A 96 -23.52 0.38 4.53
N ASP A 97 -23.19 -0.21 3.39
CA ASP A 97 -23.91 -1.38 2.87
C ASP A 97 -23.24 -2.72 3.26
N GLY A 98 -22.08 -2.67 3.93
CA GLY A 98 -21.38 -3.82 4.48
C GLY A 98 -20.29 -3.45 5.48
N ASP A 99 -19.57 -4.48 5.95
CA ASP A 99 -18.43 -4.41 6.88
C ASP A 99 -17.09 -4.17 6.18
N TYR A 100 -17.11 -4.12 4.85
CA TYR A 100 -15.98 -3.82 3.98
C TYR A 100 -16.50 -3.14 2.71
N TRP A 101 -15.59 -2.56 1.93
CA TRP A 101 -15.91 -1.84 0.71
C TRP A 101 -14.83 -2.11 -0.34
N PHE A 102 -15.09 -1.69 -1.58
CA PHE A 102 -14.18 -1.95 -2.71
C PHE A 102 -13.48 -0.68 -3.16
N SER A 103 -12.18 -0.80 -3.42
CA SER A 103 -11.36 0.27 -3.97
C SER A 103 -10.68 -0.18 -5.25
N ALA A 104 -10.71 0.66 -6.29
CA ALA A 104 -9.86 0.43 -7.46
C ALA A 104 -8.43 0.97 -7.23
N HIS A 105 -8.28 1.80 -6.19
CA HIS A 105 -7.06 2.48 -5.85
C HIS A 105 -6.40 1.78 -4.64
N GLY A 106 -5.11 2.02 -4.53
CA GLY A 106 -4.22 1.32 -3.63
C GLY A 106 -2.89 1.90 -4.00
N TYR A 107 -2.37 2.76 -3.15
CA TYR A 107 -1.12 3.46 -3.40
C TYR A 107 -0.22 3.24 -2.19
N GLY A 108 0.34 2.04 -2.13
CA GLY A 108 1.51 1.76 -1.29
C GLY A 108 1.31 1.80 0.23
N ALA A 109 0.32 1.11 0.79
CA ALA A 109 0.33 0.76 2.21
C ALA A 109 -0.42 -0.56 2.52
N PRO A 110 -0.08 -1.70 1.90
CA PRO A 110 -0.62 -2.98 2.34
C PRO A 110 -0.01 -3.37 3.68
N TRP A 111 -0.68 -3.05 4.78
CA TRP A 111 -0.32 -3.58 6.10
C TRP A 111 -1.24 -4.73 6.39
N GLY A 112 -0.71 -5.95 6.39
CA GLY A 112 -1.48 -7.18 6.52
C GLY A 112 -2.51 -7.32 5.41
N TRP A 113 -2.37 -8.33 4.57
CA TRP A 113 -3.31 -8.54 3.47
C TRP A 113 -3.45 -10.00 3.14
N ALA A 114 -4.49 -10.35 2.41
CA ALA A 114 -4.69 -11.67 1.87
C ALA A 114 -4.95 -11.62 0.37
N SER A 115 -4.60 -12.69 -0.33
CA SER A 115 -4.77 -12.79 -1.78
C SER A 115 -4.72 -14.24 -2.24
N TRP A 116 -4.83 -14.42 -3.55
CA TRP A 116 -4.83 -15.69 -4.25
C TRP A 116 -3.65 -15.77 -5.21
N ARG A 117 -3.15 -16.98 -5.42
CA ARG A 117 -2.17 -17.32 -6.47
C ARG A 117 -2.64 -16.81 -7.83
N ARG A 118 -3.93 -16.93 -8.14
CA ARG A 118 -4.52 -16.44 -9.40
C ARG A 118 -4.37 -14.92 -9.62
N ALA A 119 -4.30 -14.14 -8.55
CA ALA A 119 -4.07 -12.69 -8.65
C ALA A 119 -2.57 -12.41 -8.74
N TRP A 120 -1.78 -13.06 -7.89
CA TRP A 120 -0.32 -12.87 -7.86
C TRP A 120 0.40 -13.38 -9.11
N SER A 121 -0.14 -14.39 -9.81
CA SER A 121 0.46 -14.91 -11.05
C SER A 121 0.60 -13.89 -12.18
N HIS A 122 -0.08 -12.75 -12.08
CA HIS A 122 0.08 -11.63 -13.01
C HIS A 122 1.22 -10.67 -12.64
N TYR A 123 1.80 -10.79 -11.44
CA TYR A 123 2.80 -9.87 -10.92
C TYR A 123 4.02 -9.77 -11.84
N ASP A 124 4.30 -8.56 -12.30
CA ASP A 124 5.46 -8.25 -13.13
C ASP A 124 6.45 -7.37 -12.36
N VAL A 125 7.53 -8.01 -11.89
CA VAL A 125 8.62 -7.34 -11.18
C VAL A 125 9.39 -6.35 -12.07
N THR A 126 9.20 -6.32 -13.38
CA THR A 126 9.86 -5.38 -14.30
C THR A 126 8.96 -4.20 -14.70
N MET A 127 7.64 -4.34 -14.56
CA MET A 127 6.64 -3.41 -15.09
C MET A 127 6.82 -3.17 -16.60
N ALA A 128 7.11 -4.21 -17.39
CA ALA A 128 7.44 -4.13 -18.81
C ALA A 128 6.36 -3.41 -19.63
N GLN A 129 5.09 -3.55 -19.24
CA GLN A 129 3.95 -2.90 -19.89
C GLN A 129 3.82 -1.39 -19.61
N TRP A 130 4.57 -0.84 -18.64
CA TRP A 130 4.39 0.54 -18.18
C TRP A 130 4.54 1.60 -19.29
N PRO A 131 5.58 1.57 -20.14
CA PRO A 131 5.79 2.63 -21.13
C PRO A 131 4.62 2.80 -22.12
N GLU A 132 3.96 1.69 -22.49
CA GLU A 132 2.80 1.69 -23.38
C GLU A 132 1.52 2.04 -22.61
N LEU A 133 1.31 1.42 -21.44
CA LEU A 133 0.14 1.65 -20.61
C LEU A 133 -0.01 3.13 -20.23
N LYS A 134 1.09 3.79 -19.87
CA LYS A 134 1.14 5.22 -19.53
C LYS A 134 0.51 6.12 -20.61
N ARG A 135 0.58 5.70 -21.87
CA ARG A 135 0.06 6.45 -23.03
C ARG A 135 -1.38 6.08 -23.38
N SER A 136 -1.87 4.94 -22.87
CA SER A 136 -3.20 4.41 -23.15
C SER A 136 -4.33 5.34 -22.71
N GLN A 137 -5.49 5.23 -23.37
CA GLN A 137 -6.69 5.92 -22.92
C GLN A 137 -7.29 5.26 -21.68
N ALA A 138 -7.24 3.93 -21.60
CA ALA A 138 -7.76 3.18 -20.45
C ALA A 138 -7.15 3.64 -19.12
N LEU A 139 -5.82 3.82 -19.05
CA LEU A 139 -5.19 4.34 -17.83
C LEU A 139 -5.52 5.83 -17.59
N LYS A 140 -5.70 6.64 -18.64
CA LYS A 140 -6.13 8.03 -18.48
C LYS A 140 -7.52 8.13 -17.85
N ASP A 141 -8.42 7.22 -18.22
CA ASP A 141 -9.80 7.16 -17.73
C ASP A 141 -9.91 6.53 -16.34
N PHE A 142 -8.90 5.75 -15.93
CA PHE A 142 -8.80 5.21 -14.57
C PHE A 142 -8.66 6.32 -13.53
N TYR A 143 -7.85 7.35 -13.81
CA TYR A 143 -7.57 8.41 -12.85
C TYR A 143 -8.82 9.25 -12.51
N LEU A 144 -8.98 9.54 -11.23
CA LEU A 144 -10.06 10.35 -10.66
C LEU A 144 -9.93 11.81 -11.05
N ASN A 145 -8.71 12.33 -11.11
CA ASN A 145 -8.43 13.71 -11.49
C ASN A 145 -7.03 13.90 -12.10
N ARG A 146 -6.75 15.13 -12.56
CA ARG A 146 -5.48 15.47 -13.23
C ARG A 146 -4.26 15.37 -12.30
N ASP A 147 -4.43 15.66 -11.02
CA ASP A 147 -3.35 15.60 -10.04
C ASP A 147 -2.97 14.13 -9.78
N GLU A 148 -3.95 13.25 -9.60
CA GLU A 148 -3.71 11.80 -9.46
C GLU A 148 -2.96 11.24 -10.65
N ARG A 149 -3.41 11.56 -11.87
CA ARG A 149 -2.70 11.17 -13.09
C ARG A 149 -1.23 11.61 -13.06
N ARG A 150 -0.93 12.83 -12.61
CA ARG A 150 0.45 13.33 -12.59
C ARG A 150 1.29 12.59 -11.55
N GLU A 151 0.83 12.57 -10.30
CA GLU A 151 1.60 12.02 -9.18
C GLU A 151 1.80 10.52 -9.32
N VAL A 152 0.75 9.78 -9.70
CA VAL A 152 0.83 8.31 -9.87
C VAL A 152 1.72 7.95 -11.05
N ASN A 153 1.64 8.68 -12.17
CA ASN A 153 2.59 8.49 -13.28
C ASN A 153 4.03 8.72 -12.84
N MET A 154 4.29 9.76 -12.04
CA MET A 154 5.64 10.03 -11.51
C MET A 154 6.12 8.91 -10.60
N ILE A 155 5.28 8.43 -9.68
CA ILE A 155 5.58 7.29 -8.80
C ILE A 155 5.94 6.06 -9.65
N PHE A 156 5.11 5.70 -10.63
CA PHE A 156 5.35 4.53 -11.48
C PHE A 156 6.58 4.69 -12.39
N ASP A 157 6.90 5.90 -12.86
CA ASP A 157 8.17 6.17 -13.56
C ASP A 157 9.38 5.92 -12.66
N LEU A 158 9.33 6.32 -11.39
CA LEU A 158 10.41 6.10 -10.43
C LEU A 158 10.59 4.61 -10.13
N VAL A 159 9.50 3.85 -9.97
CA VAL A 159 9.58 2.39 -9.75
C VAL A 159 10.12 1.67 -10.98
N HIS A 160 9.57 1.98 -12.16
CA HIS A 160 9.98 1.37 -13.42
C HIS A 160 11.45 1.65 -13.76
N SER A 161 11.91 2.89 -13.54
CA SER A 161 13.33 3.25 -13.75
C SER A 161 14.29 2.73 -12.67
N GLY A 162 13.78 2.11 -11.60
CA GLY A 162 14.58 1.59 -10.49
C GLY A 162 15.06 2.66 -9.50
N GLN A 163 14.64 3.92 -9.67
CA GLN A 163 14.93 5.01 -8.73
C GLN A 163 14.17 4.87 -7.40
N MET A 164 13.07 4.10 -7.39
CA MET A 164 12.32 3.75 -6.20
C MET A 164 12.14 2.24 -6.10
N ASN A 165 12.54 1.66 -4.96
CA ASN A 165 12.34 0.26 -4.66
C ASN A 165 10.99 0.07 -3.95
N SER A 166 10.05 -0.61 -4.60
CA SER A 166 8.76 -0.97 -4.02
C SER A 166 8.21 -2.18 -4.76
N TRP A 167 7.75 -3.19 -4.03
CA TRP A 167 7.00 -4.31 -4.60
C TRP A 167 5.50 -3.95 -4.76
N SER A 168 4.95 -3.19 -3.81
CA SER A 168 3.53 -2.88 -3.73
C SER A 168 3.04 -2.04 -4.91
N TYR A 169 3.81 -1.03 -5.35
CA TYR A 169 3.44 -0.23 -6.53
C TYR A 169 3.49 -1.04 -7.83
N GLN A 170 4.34 -2.06 -7.90
CA GLN A 170 4.39 -2.97 -9.06
C GLN A 170 3.14 -3.86 -9.10
N PHE A 171 2.66 -4.27 -7.93
CA PHE A 171 1.40 -5.00 -7.85
C PHE A 171 0.20 -4.09 -8.12
N ASP A 172 0.22 -2.83 -7.65
CA ASP A 172 -0.82 -1.83 -7.94
C ASP A 172 -0.98 -1.62 -9.44
N ILE A 173 0.12 -1.41 -10.19
CA ILE A 173 0.01 -1.22 -11.65
C ILE A 173 -0.55 -2.48 -12.34
N THR A 174 -0.11 -3.66 -11.91
CA THR A 174 -0.58 -4.94 -12.44
C THR A 174 -2.08 -5.10 -12.22
N ARG A 175 -2.55 -4.82 -11.00
CA ARG A 175 -3.98 -4.81 -10.64
C ARG A 175 -4.77 -3.83 -11.51
N ILE A 176 -4.29 -2.59 -11.63
CA ILE A 176 -4.94 -1.52 -12.42
C ILE A 176 -5.11 -1.97 -13.88
N THR A 177 -4.08 -2.58 -14.48
CA THR A 177 -4.17 -3.06 -15.86
C THR A 177 -5.15 -4.20 -16.09
N ASN A 178 -5.40 -4.98 -15.04
CA ASN A 178 -6.35 -6.09 -15.08
C ASN A 178 -7.75 -5.67 -14.60
N GLN A 179 -7.99 -4.36 -14.40
CA GLN A 179 -9.27 -3.79 -13.93
C GLN A 179 -9.77 -4.41 -12.62
N ALA A 180 -8.84 -4.91 -11.80
CA ALA A 180 -9.15 -5.56 -10.54
C ALA A 180 -9.23 -4.56 -9.39
N VAL A 181 -9.92 -4.96 -8.33
CA VAL A 181 -10.19 -4.12 -7.16
C VAL A 181 -9.75 -4.82 -5.87
N ASN A 182 -9.54 -4.00 -4.84
CA ASN A 182 -9.21 -4.41 -3.50
C ASN A 182 -10.46 -4.37 -2.63
N ILE A 183 -10.53 -5.25 -1.64
CA ILE A 183 -11.42 -5.15 -0.49
C ILE A 183 -10.68 -4.43 0.63
N LEU A 184 -11.35 -3.46 1.25
CA LEU A 184 -10.88 -2.79 2.47
C LEU A 184 -11.93 -2.92 3.57
N PRO A 185 -11.54 -3.23 4.81
CA PRO A 185 -12.48 -3.28 5.92
C PRO A 185 -12.99 -1.86 6.25
N GLU A 186 -14.22 -1.76 6.77
CA GLU A 186 -14.74 -0.49 7.30
C GLU A 186 -13.97 -0.05 8.56
N GLN A 187 -13.39 -1.00 9.28
CA GLN A 187 -12.59 -0.79 10.47
C GLN A 187 -11.13 -1.13 10.19
N ASN A 188 -10.19 -0.39 10.76
CA ASN A 188 -8.79 -0.78 10.68
C ASN A 188 -8.58 -2.08 11.48
N LEU A 189 -7.95 -3.10 10.89
CA LEU A 189 -7.68 -4.39 11.57
C LEU A 189 -6.20 -4.60 11.85
N ILE A 190 -5.33 -3.67 11.45
CA ILE A 190 -3.88 -3.77 11.57
C ILE A 190 -3.31 -2.48 12.17
N THR A 191 -2.50 -2.61 13.20
CA THR A 191 -1.63 -1.54 13.69
C THR A 191 -0.26 -1.71 13.05
N ASN A 192 0.24 -0.70 12.34
CA ASN A 192 1.64 -0.69 11.91
C ASN A 192 2.52 -0.18 13.06
N ILE A 193 3.43 -1.03 13.53
CA ILE A 193 4.34 -0.73 14.65
C ILE A 193 5.74 -0.31 14.19
N GLY A 194 5.94 -0.12 12.88
CA GLY A 194 7.19 0.28 12.25
C GLY A 194 7.44 1.79 12.23
N PHE A 195 6.53 2.61 12.78
CA PHE A 195 6.73 4.05 12.89
C PHE A 195 7.72 4.40 14.01
N GLY A 196 8.96 4.76 13.65
CA GLY A 196 10.00 5.05 14.63
C GLY A 196 11.36 5.29 14.01
N GLU A 197 12.39 5.42 14.85
CA GLU A 197 13.78 5.62 14.40
C GLU A 197 14.32 4.42 13.60
N ASP A 198 13.73 3.23 13.80
CA ASP A 198 14.16 1.97 13.19
C ASP A 198 13.37 1.58 11.91
N GLY A 199 12.41 2.41 11.47
CA GLY A 199 11.54 2.08 10.31
C GLY A 199 12.20 2.31 8.95
N THR A 200 12.11 1.35 8.02
CA THR A 200 12.76 1.42 6.69
C THR A 200 12.18 2.50 5.77
N HIS A 201 10.86 2.73 5.82
CA HIS A 201 10.17 3.76 5.02
C HIS A 201 9.34 4.73 5.87
N THR A 202 9.26 4.48 7.17
CA THR A 202 8.25 5.05 8.06
C THR A 202 8.88 5.79 9.25
N VAL A 203 10.01 6.46 8.98
CA VAL A 203 10.85 7.17 9.97
C VAL A 203 10.18 8.32 10.72
N ARG A 204 9.00 8.81 10.27
CA ARG A 204 8.33 9.96 10.88
C ARG A 204 7.17 9.50 11.75
N ARG A 205 7.34 9.52 13.08
CA ARG A 205 6.25 9.31 14.04
C ARG A 205 5.02 10.21 13.82
N ARG A 206 5.21 11.39 13.21
CA ARG A 206 4.16 12.36 12.88
C ARG A 206 3.50 12.13 11.52
N ASP A 207 3.84 11.05 10.83
CA ASP A 207 3.14 10.67 9.61
C ASP A 207 1.66 10.40 9.94
N ARG A 208 0.76 10.92 9.09
CA ARG A 208 -0.69 10.81 9.28
C ARG A 208 -1.22 9.39 9.15
N ARG A 209 -0.39 8.48 8.64
CA ARG A 209 -0.68 7.04 8.55
C ARG A 209 -0.45 6.34 9.88
N ASN A 210 0.34 6.91 10.80
CA ASN A 210 0.58 6.36 12.14
C ASN A 210 -0.69 6.48 13.01
N LYS A 211 -1.65 5.61 12.74
CA LYS A 211 -2.95 5.54 13.40
C LYS A 211 -2.97 4.32 14.32
N ASP A 212 -3.36 4.55 15.58
CA ASP A 212 -3.65 3.49 16.53
C ASP A 212 -5.18 3.33 16.64
N THR A 213 -5.79 2.84 15.55
CA THR A 213 -7.24 2.69 15.42
C THR A 213 -7.66 1.25 15.14
N ALA A 214 -6.74 0.30 15.23
CA ALA A 214 -7.03 -1.10 14.97
C ALA A 214 -7.97 -1.66 16.04
N ALA A 215 -9.04 -2.32 15.63
CA ALA A 215 -9.97 -2.96 16.56
C ALA A 215 -10.76 -4.08 15.90
N ASP A 216 -11.20 -5.05 16.72
CA ASP A 216 -11.91 -6.23 16.24
C ASP A 216 -13.26 -5.90 15.57
N ILE A 217 -13.56 -6.65 14.52
CA ILE A 217 -14.87 -6.67 13.86
C ILE A 217 -15.75 -7.82 14.37
N ARG A 218 -17.07 -7.63 14.26
CA ARG A 218 -18.06 -8.63 14.67
C ARG A 218 -18.43 -9.55 13.51
N PHE A 219 -18.85 -10.76 13.84
CA PHE A 219 -19.30 -11.77 12.89
C PHE A 219 -20.75 -12.21 13.20
N PRO A 220 -21.51 -12.71 12.20
CA PRO A 220 -21.15 -12.86 10.79
C PRO A 220 -20.91 -11.51 10.09
N LEU A 221 -20.07 -11.47 9.04
CA LEU A 221 -19.86 -10.22 8.30
C LEU A 221 -21.14 -9.83 7.56
N ASN A 222 -21.44 -8.53 7.56
CA ASN A 222 -22.39 -7.95 6.65
C ASN A 222 -21.71 -7.71 5.30
N HIS A 223 -22.04 -8.51 4.28
CA HIS A 223 -21.46 -8.34 2.95
C HIS A 223 -22.19 -7.23 2.17
N PRO A 224 -21.45 -6.34 1.48
CA PRO A 224 -22.05 -5.40 0.53
C PRO A 224 -22.90 -6.13 -0.51
N GLY A 225 -24.06 -5.57 -0.82
CA GLY A 225 -24.99 -6.16 -1.78
C GLY A 225 -24.48 -6.12 -3.23
N ARG A 226 -23.45 -5.30 -3.52
CA ARG A 226 -22.85 -5.12 -4.84
C ARG A 226 -21.35 -4.86 -4.73
N ILE A 227 -20.62 -5.25 -5.76
CA ILE A 227 -19.23 -4.83 -5.94
C ILE A 227 -19.25 -3.46 -6.59
N HIS A 228 -19.18 -2.42 -5.77
CA HIS A 228 -19.14 -1.03 -6.22
C HIS A 228 -17.92 -0.34 -5.62
N VAL A 229 -17.09 0.25 -6.49
CA VAL A 229 -15.90 0.98 -6.07
C VAL A 229 -16.31 2.31 -5.45
N ASP A 230 -15.79 2.61 -4.27
CA ASP A 230 -16.02 3.89 -3.60
C ASP A 230 -15.02 4.95 -4.08
N ARG A 231 -15.36 5.57 -5.22
CA ARG A 231 -14.52 6.59 -5.86
C ARG A 231 -14.27 7.82 -4.97
N GLU A 232 -15.19 8.14 -4.06
CA GLU A 232 -15.06 9.30 -3.17
C GLU A 232 -14.00 9.03 -2.09
N ARG A 233 -14.01 7.83 -1.51
CA ARG A 233 -12.95 7.40 -0.58
C ARG A 233 -11.60 7.28 -1.26
N ASP A 234 -11.57 6.76 -2.49
CA ASP A 234 -10.34 6.68 -3.28
C ASP A 234 -9.71 8.06 -3.51
N GLU A 235 -10.53 9.06 -3.90
CA GLU A 235 -10.06 10.43 -4.08
C GLU A 235 -9.55 11.05 -2.77
N LYS A 236 -10.28 10.85 -1.67
CA LYS A 236 -9.89 11.34 -0.35
C LYS A 236 -8.56 10.72 0.11
N TYR A 237 -8.36 9.43 -0.12
CA TYR A 237 -7.10 8.76 0.18
C TYR A 237 -5.95 9.37 -0.62
N PHE A 238 -6.13 9.49 -1.94
CA PHE A 238 -5.13 10.10 -2.82
C PHE A 238 -4.76 11.51 -2.33
N MET A 239 -5.77 12.36 -2.09
CA MET A 239 -5.56 13.74 -1.65
C MET A 239 -4.87 13.84 -0.29
N ARG A 240 -5.11 12.89 0.62
CA ARG A 240 -4.52 12.90 1.96
C ARG A 240 -3.10 12.37 1.99
N TYR A 241 -2.83 11.27 1.28
CA TYR A 241 -1.64 10.46 1.52
C TYR A 241 -0.65 10.44 0.35
N ILE A 242 -1.11 10.75 -0.86
CA ILE A 242 -0.30 10.62 -2.08
C ILE A 242 -0.02 11.98 -2.73
N ASN A 243 -1.02 12.86 -2.76
CA ASN A 243 -0.87 14.16 -3.42
C ASN A 243 0.18 15.03 -2.71
N THR A 244 1.26 15.34 -3.40
CA THR A 244 2.28 16.29 -2.92
C THR A 244 1.70 17.71 -2.98
N PRO A 245 1.52 18.46 -1.87
CA PRO A 245 0.91 19.79 -1.93
C PRO A 245 1.66 20.75 -2.87
N GLY A 246 0.94 21.65 -3.55
CA GLY A 246 1.54 22.60 -4.51
C GLY A 246 2.68 23.45 -3.96
N LEU A 247 2.65 23.78 -2.67
CA LEU A 247 3.72 24.49 -1.99
C LEU A 247 4.99 23.65 -1.85
N GLU A 248 4.86 22.35 -1.55
CA GLU A 248 6.00 21.44 -1.49
C GLU A 248 6.56 21.23 -2.90
N ARG A 249 5.71 21.10 -3.92
CA ARG A 249 6.14 21.04 -5.33
C ARG A 249 6.95 22.28 -5.72
N PHE A 250 6.52 23.47 -5.31
CA PHE A 250 7.28 24.69 -5.54
C PHE A 250 8.63 24.68 -4.82
N LYS A 251 8.69 24.23 -3.56
CA LYS A 251 9.96 24.10 -2.83
C LYS A 251 10.94 23.14 -3.51
N TRP A 252 10.46 21.98 -3.98
CA TRP A 252 11.27 21.02 -4.73
C TRP A 252 11.75 21.62 -6.05
N TRP A 253 10.88 22.27 -6.82
CA TRP A 253 11.27 22.96 -8.05
C TRP A 253 12.36 24.02 -7.80
N VAL A 254 12.20 24.85 -6.76
CA VAL A 254 13.19 25.85 -6.36
C VAL A 254 14.53 25.20 -6.01
N LYS A 255 14.51 24.07 -5.29
CA LYS A 255 15.71 23.32 -4.89
C LYS A 255 16.45 22.73 -6.08
N ASP A 256 15.73 22.21 -7.07
CA ASP A 256 16.32 21.55 -8.24
C ASP A 256 16.82 22.54 -9.30
N HIS A 257 16.28 23.77 -9.34
CA HIS A 257 16.56 24.74 -10.41
C HIS A 257 17.35 25.99 -9.95
N LEU A 258 17.59 26.18 -8.66
CA LEU A 258 18.48 27.24 -8.16
C LEU A 258 19.79 26.66 -7.61
N PRO A 259 20.96 27.10 -8.10
CA PRO A 259 22.24 26.64 -7.58
C PRO A 259 22.43 27.14 -6.14
N GLY A 260 22.61 26.22 -5.20
CA GLY A 260 22.89 26.51 -3.79
C GLY A 260 21.66 26.60 -2.89
N GLY A 261 20.75 25.61 -2.96
CA GLY A 261 19.51 25.51 -2.18
C GLY A 261 19.71 25.58 -0.66
N ASP A 262 19.89 26.80 -0.15
CA ASP A 262 19.87 27.14 1.27
C ASP A 262 18.40 27.25 1.71
N GLU A 263 17.99 26.44 2.70
CA GLU A 263 16.61 26.41 3.21
C GLU A 263 16.10 27.81 3.60
N ASN A 264 17.01 28.70 4.01
CA ASN A 264 16.70 30.09 4.34
C ASN A 264 16.20 30.92 3.16
N ILE A 265 16.69 30.66 1.95
CA ILE A 265 16.27 31.37 0.73
C ILE A 265 14.86 30.91 0.33
N ILE A 266 14.59 29.60 0.45
CA ILE A 266 13.28 29.00 0.18
C ILE A 266 12.22 29.57 1.15
N VAL A 267 12.53 29.60 2.45
CA VAL A 267 11.63 30.15 3.49
C VAL A 267 11.36 31.64 3.26
N ARG A 268 12.37 32.44 2.91
CA ARG A 268 12.19 33.87 2.60
C ARG A 268 11.35 34.10 1.35
N THR A 269 11.57 33.31 0.31
CA THR A 269 10.84 33.42 -0.96
C THR A 269 9.37 33.06 -0.77
N VAL A 270 9.09 31.93 -0.11
CA VAL A 270 7.73 31.48 0.22
C VAL A 270 7.01 32.46 1.15
N SER A 271 7.71 32.99 2.17
CA SER A 271 7.17 34.01 3.08
C SER A 271 6.82 35.32 2.33
N SER A 272 7.67 35.75 1.41
CA SER A 272 7.41 36.95 0.58
C SER A 272 6.20 36.77 -0.34
N VAL A 273 6.01 35.57 -0.90
CA VAL A 273 4.90 35.22 -1.79
C VAL A 273 3.60 35.11 -1.01
N ARG A 274 3.60 34.47 0.16
CA ARG A 274 2.46 34.45 1.09
C ARG A 274 2.02 35.86 1.50
N LYS A 275 2.97 36.74 1.80
CA LYS A 275 2.71 38.14 2.16
C LYS A 275 2.12 38.95 0.99
N LYS A 276 2.54 38.67 -0.26
CA LYS A 276 1.97 39.28 -1.47
C LYS A 276 0.59 38.75 -1.85
N LEU A 277 0.30 37.48 -1.56
CA LEU A 277 -0.97 36.82 -1.89
C LEU A 277 -2.02 36.90 -0.77
N GLY A 278 -1.71 37.51 0.39
CA GLY A 278 -2.65 37.70 1.49
C GLY A 278 -3.08 36.41 2.20
N VAL A 279 -2.42 35.29 1.94
CA VAL A 279 -2.73 33.99 2.54
C VAL A 279 -1.96 33.88 3.86
N ARG A 280 -2.66 34.00 4.99
CA ARG A 280 -2.13 33.67 6.32
C ARG A 280 -1.96 32.15 6.47
#